data_AF-A0A932MFA0-F1
#
_entry.id   AF-A0A932MFA0-F1
#
_cell.length_a   1.000
_cell.length_b   1.000
_cell.length_c   1.000
_cell.angle_alpha   90.00
_cell.angle_beta   90.00
_cell.angle_gamma   90.00
#
_symmetry.space_group_name_H-M   'P 1'
#
loop_
_entity.id
_entity.type
_entity.pdbx_description
1 polymer ?
#
loop_
_entity_poly.entity_id
_entity_poly.type
_entity_poly.pdbx_seq_one_letter_code
_entity_poly.pdbx_strand_id
1 'polypeptide(L)'
;MRPRTAILIPVKSTARAKGRLGSVLDQTARQQLSLAMLEDVLAAVMPAAGSLVDAVYVATSDPGAMAIARRHGATVLPEKEQRSESHSVDAASRACAARGVEAVLTIPADIPAVRAEDIAALLSAAGGSDHAVVLVPSRDGLGTNGIWRRPPQAIPSRFGFDSFRKHQAEAEGRGLSWVALQVPRLAVDLDEPEDLAAFLECSGETRTRALLERLGVPGRPERSGDGRLSLVGLPGIPEVAEGDDLARLISEAAERQGSGLAAGDVLVVAQKVVSKAEGRVVWLAEVVPSGLAREFADTWGKDARFVEVVLRESRRIVRMDRGVIIAETTHGFICANAGVDASNVPGEDRISLLPVDPDASARRLRKDLMERCGAEVAVIVSDTFGRPWREGLTNVAIGVAGLSPLVSYVGRQDPHGHTLRVTELAVADELAAAAGLLMGKLERIPAVRMCGYRFESAEGRARSLVRSAERDLFR
;
A
#
# COMPACT_ATOMS: atom_id res chain seq x y z
N MET A 1 27.81 8.45 39.30
CA MET A 1 26.37 8.50 39.63
C MET A 1 25.62 8.71 38.33
N ARG A 2 24.55 7.96 38.06
CA ARG A 2 23.72 8.20 36.87
C ARG A 2 23.09 9.60 36.94
N PRO A 3 22.99 10.35 35.83
CA PRO A 3 22.34 11.65 35.86
C PRO A 3 20.85 11.49 36.17
N ARG A 4 20.27 12.47 36.87
CA ARG A 4 18.80 12.51 37.04
C ARG A 4 18.14 12.63 35.68
N THR A 5 17.47 11.59 35.22
CA THR A 5 17.01 11.45 33.84
C THR A 5 15.50 11.37 33.78
N ALA A 6 14.89 12.04 32.82
CA ALA A 6 13.46 11.91 32.56
C ALA A 6 13.15 11.55 31.10
N ILE A 7 12.03 10.89 30.87
CA ILE A 7 11.45 10.71 29.54
C ILE A 7 10.39 11.78 29.32
N LEU A 8 10.38 12.39 28.13
CA LEU A 8 9.43 13.41 27.71
C LEU A 8 8.70 12.95 26.43
N ILE A 9 7.38 12.93 26.48
CA ILE A 9 6.51 12.58 25.35
C ILE A 9 5.66 13.80 24.98
N PRO A 10 5.95 14.51 23.87
CA PRO A 10 5.09 15.57 23.36
C PRO A 10 3.88 14.97 22.64
N VAL A 11 2.67 15.46 22.95
CA VAL A 11 1.43 15.01 22.31
C VAL A 11 0.64 16.21 21.80
N LYS A 12 0.50 16.32 20.47
CA LYS A 12 -0.34 17.33 19.82
C LYS A 12 -1.83 17.04 20.03
N SER A 13 -2.68 18.05 19.88
CA SER A 13 -4.13 17.86 19.93
C SER A 13 -4.60 16.75 18.97
N THR A 14 -5.37 15.81 19.51
CA THR A 14 -5.87 14.65 18.76
C THR A 14 -7.02 15.00 17.80
N ALA A 15 -7.63 16.19 17.96
CA ALA A 15 -8.77 16.67 17.17
C ALA A 15 -8.49 16.87 15.67
N ARG A 16 -7.21 16.96 15.26
CA ARG A 16 -6.78 17.03 13.84
C ARG A 16 -5.54 16.17 13.57
N ALA A 17 -5.30 15.17 14.41
CA ALA A 17 -4.11 14.33 14.30
C ALA A 17 -4.16 13.43 13.05
N LYS A 18 -2.97 13.06 12.56
CA LYS A 18 -2.76 12.12 11.46
C LYS A 18 -3.53 12.45 10.18
N GLY A 19 -3.53 13.72 9.80
CA GLY A 19 -4.19 14.25 8.61
C GLY A 19 -3.98 13.42 7.33
N ARG A 20 -2.76 12.91 7.14
CA ARG A 20 -2.32 12.09 6.00
C ARG A 20 -2.99 10.70 5.93
N LEU A 21 -3.52 10.18 7.04
CA LEU A 21 -4.28 8.93 7.09
C LEU A 21 -5.75 9.08 6.68
N GLY A 22 -6.18 10.28 6.26
CA GLY A 22 -7.59 10.56 5.95
C GLY A 22 -8.17 9.78 4.77
N SER A 23 -7.33 9.16 3.93
CA SER A 23 -7.74 8.26 2.85
C SER A 23 -8.13 6.86 3.35
N VAL A 24 -7.67 6.47 4.54
CA VAL A 24 -7.85 5.12 5.12
C VAL A 24 -8.74 5.16 6.37
N LEU A 25 -8.63 6.22 7.17
CA LEU A 25 -9.29 6.36 8.46
C LEU A 25 -10.09 7.67 8.52
N ASP A 26 -11.33 7.59 9.01
CA ASP A 26 -12.13 8.77 9.31
C ASP A 26 -11.57 9.57 10.50
N GLN A 27 -12.14 10.75 10.76
CA GLN A 27 -11.66 11.62 11.85
C GLN A 27 -11.73 10.95 13.24
N THR A 28 -12.76 10.16 13.50
CA THR A 28 -12.97 9.48 14.78
C THR A 28 -11.92 8.37 14.96
N ALA A 29 -11.69 7.57 13.92
CA ALA A 29 -10.70 6.52 13.90
C ALA A 29 -9.27 7.06 14.07
N ARG A 30 -8.93 8.18 13.41
CA ARG A 30 -7.62 8.85 13.59
C ARG A 30 -7.39 9.35 15.01
N GLN A 31 -8.44 9.86 15.66
CA GLN A 31 -8.37 10.26 17.06
C GLN A 31 -8.13 9.04 17.96
N GLN A 32 -8.91 7.96 17.77
CA GLN A 32 -8.73 6.71 18.51
C GLN A 32 -7.33 6.12 18.32
N LEU A 33 -6.81 6.16 17.09
CA LEU A 33 -5.47 5.68 16.75
C LEU A 33 -4.40 6.47 17.52
N SER A 34 -4.49 7.80 17.52
CA SER A 34 -3.53 8.66 18.24
C SER A 34 -3.48 8.37 19.74
N LEU A 35 -4.63 8.09 20.34
CA LEU A 35 -4.73 7.74 21.75
C LEU A 35 -4.21 6.31 22.05
N ALA A 36 -4.50 5.35 21.17
CA ALA A 36 -4.01 3.98 21.31
C ALA A 36 -2.47 3.91 21.22
N MET A 37 -1.87 4.66 20.29
CA MET A 37 -0.40 4.75 20.17
C MET A 37 0.23 5.32 21.44
N LEU A 38 -0.35 6.40 21.99
CA LEU A 38 0.13 6.97 23.25
C LEU A 38 0.07 5.95 24.41
N GLU A 39 -1.00 5.16 24.50
CA GLU A 39 -1.10 4.10 25.51
C GLU A 39 0.00 3.04 25.35
N ASP A 40 0.29 2.62 24.12
CA ASP A 40 1.35 1.64 23.85
C ASP A 40 2.74 2.21 24.19
N VAL A 41 3.03 3.45 23.81
CA VAL A 41 4.29 4.14 24.17
C VAL A 41 4.42 4.27 25.68
N LEU A 42 3.36 4.67 26.38
CA LEU A 42 3.37 4.75 27.85
C LEU A 42 3.57 3.39 28.50
N ALA A 43 2.91 2.34 28.01
CA ALA A 43 3.11 0.98 28.50
C ALA A 43 4.56 0.51 28.35
N ALA A 44 5.25 0.93 27.28
CA ALA A 44 6.65 0.61 27.06
C ALA A 44 7.62 1.40 27.95
N VAL A 45 7.35 2.68 28.23
CA VAL A 45 8.31 3.55 28.95
C VAL A 45 8.11 3.54 30.46
N MET A 46 6.90 3.32 30.95
CA MET A 46 6.61 3.38 32.38
C MET A 46 7.38 2.34 33.23
N PRO A 47 7.70 1.13 32.76
CA PRO A 47 8.58 0.21 33.49
C PRO A 47 9.99 0.77 33.79
N ALA A 48 10.45 1.75 33.01
CA ALA A 48 11.71 2.45 33.26
C ALA A 48 11.61 3.48 34.40
N ALA A 49 10.41 3.90 34.78
CA ALA A 49 10.20 4.89 35.84
C ALA A 49 10.57 4.32 37.22
N GLY A 50 11.33 5.09 37.99
CA GLY A 50 11.87 4.68 39.30
C GLY A 50 13.07 3.73 39.22
N SER A 51 13.24 2.99 38.12
CA SER A 51 14.35 2.07 37.89
C SER A 51 15.48 2.73 37.08
N LEU A 52 15.21 3.11 35.84
CA LEU A 52 16.17 3.67 34.88
C LEU A 52 16.05 5.19 34.72
N VAL A 53 14.86 5.75 34.92
CA VAL A 53 14.59 7.20 34.89
C VAL A 53 13.84 7.64 36.15
N ASP A 54 14.02 8.89 36.55
CA ASP A 54 13.39 9.47 37.75
C ASP A 54 11.93 9.87 37.50
N ALA A 55 11.58 10.20 36.26
CA ALA A 55 10.23 10.62 35.90
C ALA A 55 9.91 10.40 34.40
N VAL A 56 8.62 10.24 34.12
CA VAL A 56 8.07 10.27 32.77
C VAL A 56 7.08 11.45 32.69
N TYR A 57 7.29 12.33 31.72
CA TYR A 57 6.48 13.51 31.49
C TYR A 57 5.75 13.42 30.16
N VAL A 58 4.46 13.80 30.16
CA VAL A 58 3.67 13.97 28.93
C VAL A 58 3.33 15.46 28.78
N ALA A 59 3.83 16.09 27.72
CA ALA A 59 3.56 17.49 27.42
C ALA A 59 2.42 17.59 26.40
N THR A 60 1.28 18.13 26.82
CA THR A 60 0.09 18.19 25.96
C THR A 60 -0.94 19.22 26.44
N SER A 61 -1.79 19.68 25.53
CA SER A 61 -3.05 20.39 25.84
C SER A 61 -4.30 19.52 25.63
N ASP A 62 -4.15 18.26 25.19
CA ASP A 62 -5.26 17.37 24.85
C ASP A 62 -5.84 16.65 26.09
N PRO A 63 -7.14 16.82 26.41
CA PRO A 63 -7.73 16.22 27.61
C PRO A 63 -7.68 14.68 27.62
N GLY A 64 -7.80 14.04 26.45
CA GLY A 64 -7.74 12.58 26.31
C GLY A 64 -6.33 12.06 26.60
N ALA A 65 -5.31 12.70 26.02
CA ALA A 65 -3.91 12.39 26.30
C ALA A 65 -3.55 12.62 27.77
N MET A 66 -4.06 13.69 28.41
CA MET A 66 -3.86 13.94 29.84
C MET A 66 -4.47 12.84 30.72
N ALA A 67 -5.67 12.37 30.39
CA ALA A 67 -6.33 11.30 31.13
C ALA A 67 -5.54 9.99 31.02
N ILE A 68 -5.10 9.64 29.81
CA ILE A 68 -4.26 8.47 29.55
C ILE A 68 -2.94 8.56 30.32
N ALA A 69 -2.23 9.68 30.24
CA ALA A 69 -0.96 9.89 30.93
C ALA A 69 -1.09 9.66 32.45
N ARG A 70 -2.12 10.26 33.08
CA ARG A 70 -2.37 10.10 34.52
C ARG A 70 -2.69 8.66 34.89
N ARG A 71 -3.49 7.96 34.08
CA ARG A 71 -3.86 6.55 34.31
C ARG A 71 -2.65 5.62 34.28
N HIS A 72 -1.66 5.93 33.45
CA HIS A 72 -0.40 5.18 33.39
C HIS A 72 0.64 5.63 34.42
N GLY A 73 0.36 6.66 35.23
CA GLY A 73 1.28 7.17 36.25
C GLY A 73 2.31 8.19 35.74
N ALA A 74 2.19 8.67 34.50
CA ALA A 74 3.04 9.72 33.97
C ALA A 74 2.61 11.11 34.49
N THR A 75 3.58 12.01 34.65
CA THR A 75 3.31 13.39 35.08
C THR A 75 2.94 14.26 33.89
N VAL A 76 1.78 14.92 33.94
CA VAL A 76 1.34 15.82 32.87
C VAL A 76 2.00 17.20 33.01
N LEU A 77 2.59 17.69 31.92
CA LEU A 77 3.02 19.07 31.75
C LEU A 77 2.00 19.79 30.84
N PRO A 78 1.01 20.49 31.41
CA PRO A 78 -0.06 21.10 30.61
C PRO A 78 0.48 22.25 29.75
N GLU A 79 0.10 22.26 28.48
CA GLU A 79 0.44 23.33 27.54
C GLU A 79 -0.70 24.34 27.41
N LYS A 80 -0.38 25.63 27.52
CA LYS A 80 -1.36 26.71 27.34
C LYS A 80 -1.62 27.03 25.86
N GLU A 81 -0.60 26.88 25.01
CA GLU A 81 -0.64 27.18 23.59
C GLU A 81 0.33 26.25 22.84
N GLN A 82 -0.17 25.48 21.85
CA GLN A 82 0.65 24.62 21.00
C GLN A 82 1.03 25.36 19.72
N ARG A 83 2.27 25.87 19.66
CA ARG A 83 2.81 26.61 18.50
C ARG A 83 3.49 25.69 17.49
N SER A 84 4.37 24.82 17.97
CA SER A 84 5.06 23.80 17.18
C SER A 84 5.60 22.73 18.11
N GLU A 85 5.89 21.55 17.56
CA GLU A 85 6.48 20.44 18.32
C GLU A 85 7.80 20.81 18.98
N SER A 86 8.69 21.47 18.23
CA SER A 86 9.94 22.02 18.76
C SER A 86 9.72 22.93 19.97
N HIS A 87 8.75 23.85 19.89
CA HIS A 87 8.46 24.77 20.98
C HIS A 87 7.95 24.02 22.22
N SER A 88 7.04 23.06 22.02
CA SER A 88 6.51 22.19 23.08
C SER A 88 7.60 21.40 23.78
N VAL A 89 8.47 20.74 23.00
CA VAL A 89 9.58 19.95 23.54
C VAL A 89 10.56 20.84 24.30
N ASP A 90 11.01 21.96 23.74
CA ASP A 90 11.98 22.83 24.41
C ASP A 90 11.41 23.47 25.68
N ALA A 91 10.13 23.85 25.69
CA ALA A 91 9.45 24.35 26.89
C ALA A 91 9.35 23.28 27.97
N ALA A 92 8.98 22.05 27.60
CA ALA A 92 8.89 20.93 28.53
C ALA A 92 10.28 20.51 29.05
N SER A 93 11.33 20.50 28.21
CA SER A 93 12.69 20.23 28.65
C SER A 93 13.22 21.27 29.65
N ARG A 94 12.89 22.56 29.48
CA ARG A 94 13.15 23.60 30.51
C ARG A 94 12.39 23.32 31.80
N ALA A 95 11.13 22.91 31.70
CA ALA A 95 10.31 22.58 32.86
C ALA A 95 10.84 21.33 33.61
N CYS A 96 11.41 20.35 32.91
CA CYS A 96 12.10 19.21 33.51
C CYS A 96 13.36 19.65 34.25
N ALA A 97 14.21 20.47 33.62
CA ALA A 97 15.43 20.96 34.27
C ALA A 97 15.16 21.82 35.51
N ALA A 98 14.11 22.65 35.48
CA ALA A 98 13.67 23.40 36.66
C ALA A 98 13.24 22.49 37.83
N ARG A 99 12.92 21.22 37.57
CA ARG A 99 12.63 20.19 38.57
C ARG A 99 13.86 19.35 38.96
N GLY A 100 15.06 19.76 38.54
CA GLY A 100 16.31 19.08 38.86
C GLY A 100 16.63 17.87 37.99
N VAL A 101 15.99 17.75 36.81
CA VAL A 101 16.36 16.77 35.79
C VAL A 101 17.62 17.23 35.07
N GLU A 102 18.64 16.38 35.03
CA GLU A 102 19.94 16.64 34.41
C GLU A 102 20.02 16.14 32.96
N ALA A 103 19.18 15.19 32.57
CA ALA A 103 19.09 14.69 31.19
C ALA A 103 17.65 14.35 30.79
N VAL A 104 17.30 14.60 29.53
CA VAL A 104 15.95 14.29 29.01
C VAL A 104 16.05 13.46 27.74
N LEU A 105 15.37 12.31 27.73
CA LEU A 105 15.03 11.56 26.53
C LEU A 105 13.67 12.03 26.01
N THR A 106 13.63 12.63 24.84
CA THR A 106 12.37 12.93 24.15
C THR A 106 12.08 11.84 23.13
N ILE A 107 10.89 11.27 23.16
CA ILE A 107 10.39 10.27 22.19
C ILE A 107 8.99 10.69 21.74
N PRO A 108 8.61 10.45 20.47
CA PRO A 108 7.29 10.83 19.98
C PRO A 108 6.21 9.87 20.48
N ALA A 109 4.95 10.26 20.36
CA ALA A 109 3.80 9.51 20.89
C ALA A 109 3.21 8.48 19.92
N ASP A 110 3.74 8.44 18.69
CA ASP A 110 3.20 7.74 17.52
C ASP A 110 4.14 6.65 17.00
N ILE A 111 4.98 6.11 17.89
CA ILE A 111 5.87 4.96 17.67
C ILE A 111 5.37 3.72 18.44
N PRO A 112 4.16 3.20 18.15
CA PRO A 112 3.49 2.17 18.95
C PRO A 112 4.20 0.82 19.03
N ALA A 113 5.23 0.58 18.20
CA ALA A 113 6.01 -0.66 18.23
C ALA A 113 7.06 -0.70 19.36
N VAL A 114 7.33 0.43 20.03
CA VAL A 114 8.36 0.53 21.08
C VAL A 114 8.12 -0.44 22.24
N ARG A 115 9.20 -1.04 22.75
CA ARG A 115 9.18 -1.93 23.92
C ARG A 115 10.08 -1.42 25.05
N ALA A 116 9.84 -1.91 26.26
CA ALA A 116 10.64 -1.56 27.44
C ALA A 116 12.13 -1.86 27.27
N GLU A 117 12.47 -2.95 26.57
CA GLU A 117 13.86 -3.32 26.24
C GLU A 117 14.56 -2.30 25.32
N ASP A 118 13.81 -1.69 24.40
CA ASP A 118 14.35 -0.65 23.51
C ASP A 118 14.70 0.62 24.30
N ILE A 119 13.81 1.01 25.22
CA ILE A 119 14.03 2.15 26.12
C ILE A 119 15.22 1.88 27.04
N ALA A 120 15.32 0.68 27.61
CA ALA A 120 16.45 0.31 28.46
C ALA A 120 17.78 0.33 27.70
N ALA A 121 17.81 -0.20 26.47
CA ALA A 121 19.01 -0.19 25.63
C ALA A 121 19.43 1.25 25.27
N LEU A 122 18.48 2.11 24.88
CA LEU A 122 18.73 3.51 24.56
C LEU A 122 19.29 4.27 25.78
N LEU A 123 18.64 4.13 26.94
CA LEU A 123 19.09 4.79 28.17
C LEU A 123 20.44 4.28 28.67
N SER A 124 20.74 2.99 28.48
CA SER A 124 22.05 2.41 28.79
C SER A 124 23.14 3.01 27.89
N ALA A 125 22.89 3.08 26.57
CA ALA A 125 23.80 3.69 25.61
C ALA A 125 24.02 5.19 25.90
N ALA A 126 22.95 5.91 26.23
CA ALA A 126 23.04 7.33 26.57
C ALA A 126 23.76 7.57 27.90
N GLY A 127 23.36 6.85 28.96
CA GLY A 127 23.88 7.02 30.32
C GLY A 127 25.30 6.49 30.53
N GLY A 128 25.76 5.56 29.70
CA GLY A 128 27.12 5.04 29.70
C GLY A 128 28.11 5.81 28.81
N SER A 129 27.64 6.83 28.08
CA SER A 129 28.47 7.58 27.14
C SER A 129 28.89 8.95 27.67
N ASP A 130 30.03 9.45 27.20
CA ASP A 130 30.45 10.86 27.36
C ASP A 130 29.75 11.78 26.33
N HIS A 131 28.72 11.29 25.63
CA HIS A 131 27.97 12.08 24.67
C HIS A 131 27.00 13.03 25.38
N ALA A 132 26.96 14.29 24.95
CA ALA A 132 25.96 15.27 25.39
C ALA A 132 24.62 15.10 24.66
N VAL A 133 24.62 14.46 23.48
CA VAL A 133 23.43 14.24 22.65
C VAL A 133 23.41 12.83 22.06
N VAL A 134 22.29 12.13 22.15
CA VAL A 134 22.04 10.88 21.40
C VAL A 134 20.83 11.08 20.51
N LEU A 135 20.95 10.76 19.23
CA LEU A 135 19.88 10.89 18.23
C LEU A 135 19.45 9.52 17.74
N VAL A 136 18.14 9.30 17.63
CA VAL A 136 17.55 8.12 17.01
C VAL A 136 16.85 8.57 15.71
N PRO A 137 17.33 8.15 14.54
CA PRO A 137 16.69 8.53 13.27
C PRO A 137 15.36 7.79 13.06
N SER A 138 14.49 8.38 12.25
CA SER A 138 13.34 7.71 11.63
C SER A 138 13.79 6.70 10.56
N ARG A 139 12.85 5.91 10.04
CA ARG A 139 13.08 4.86 9.03
C ARG A 139 13.73 5.38 7.74
N ASP A 140 13.36 6.58 7.29
CA ASP A 140 13.92 7.22 6.09
C ASP A 140 15.28 7.92 6.34
N GLY A 141 15.71 8.01 7.60
CA GLY A 141 16.93 8.69 8.02
C GLY A 141 16.87 10.22 7.98
N LEU A 142 15.71 10.82 7.68
CA LEU A 142 15.53 12.28 7.61
C LEU A 142 14.96 12.86 8.91
N GLY A 143 14.07 12.12 9.58
CA GLY A 143 13.41 12.47 10.84
C GLY A 143 14.18 12.03 12.09
N THR A 144 13.78 12.54 13.26
CA THR A 144 14.33 12.17 14.57
C THR A 144 13.24 11.57 15.46
N ASN A 145 13.24 10.25 15.67
CA ASN A 145 12.27 9.53 16.51
C ASN A 145 12.77 9.29 17.95
N GLY A 146 13.87 9.94 18.32
CA GLY A 146 14.36 9.98 19.69
C GLY A 146 15.50 10.97 19.83
N ILE A 147 15.50 11.75 20.91
CA ILE A 147 16.59 12.67 21.21
C ILE A 147 16.84 12.68 22.72
N TRP A 148 18.01 12.19 23.12
CA TRP A 148 18.51 12.34 24.48
C TRP A 148 19.46 13.52 24.56
N ARG A 149 19.32 14.36 25.59
CA ARG A 149 20.15 15.56 25.81
C ARG A 149 20.60 15.65 27.26
N ARG A 150 21.87 15.99 27.46
CA ARG A 150 22.46 16.37 28.75
C ARG A 150 23.38 17.60 28.57
N PRO A 151 23.07 18.75 29.21
CA PRO A 151 21.85 19.07 29.96
C PRO A 151 20.59 19.02 29.06
N PRO A 152 19.36 19.08 29.60
CA PRO A 152 18.14 18.96 28.80
C PRO A 152 18.00 20.02 27.69
N GLN A 153 18.75 21.12 27.77
CA GLN A 153 18.81 22.20 26.78
C GLN A 153 20.08 22.20 25.92
N ALA A 154 20.83 21.09 25.88
CA ALA A 154 22.11 21.00 25.17
C ALA A 154 22.03 21.54 23.72
N ILE A 155 20.98 21.15 22.99
CA ILE A 155 20.64 21.66 21.67
C ILE A 155 19.13 22.00 21.59
N PRO A 156 18.74 23.01 20.78
CA PRO A 156 17.34 23.32 20.53
C PRO A 156 16.67 22.22 19.71
N SER A 157 15.37 22.01 19.92
CA SER A 157 14.59 21.07 19.11
C SER A 157 14.26 21.67 17.74
N ARG A 158 14.53 20.91 16.68
CA ARG A 158 14.34 21.29 15.26
C ARG A 158 13.52 20.22 14.51
N PHE A 159 12.41 19.77 15.11
CA PHE A 159 11.50 18.78 14.51
C PHE A 159 10.83 19.31 13.23
N GLY A 160 10.42 18.36 12.37
CA GLY A 160 9.92 18.61 11.03
C GLY A 160 10.82 17.98 9.96
N PHE A 161 10.68 18.44 8.71
CA PHE A 161 11.45 17.94 7.57
C PHE A 161 12.96 18.03 7.82
N ASP A 162 13.70 16.95 7.57
CA ASP A 162 15.15 16.83 7.75
C ASP A 162 15.64 17.17 9.17
N SER A 163 14.82 16.84 10.19
CA SER A 163 15.11 17.14 11.59
C SER A 163 16.36 16.45 12.11
N PHE A 164 16.70 15.26 11.61
CA PHE A 164 17.91 14.54 12.02
C PHE A 164 19.18 15.34 11.72
N ARG A 165 19.33 15.81 10.48
CA ARG A 165 20.47 16.64 10.08
C ARG A 165 20.50 17.97 10.82
N LYS A 166 19.33 18.57 11.08
CA LYS A 166 19.25 19.81 11.86
C LYS A 166 19.75 19.62 13.30
N HIS A 167 19.37 18.53 13.96
CA HIS A 167 19.86 18.22 15.30
C HIS A 167 21.36 17.89 15.31
N GLN A 168 21.84 17.15 14.31
CA GLN A 168 23.28 16.90 14.12
C GLN A 168 24.05 18.23 13.99
N ALA A 169 23.61 19.12 13.10
CA ALA A 169 24.26 20.41 12.89
C ALA A 169 24.25 21.30 14.15
N GLU A 170 23.19 21.26 14.96
CA GLU A 170 23.14 22.00 16.24
C GLU A 170 24.14 21.44 17.27
N ALA A 171 24.33 20.12 17.33
CA ALA A 171 25.33 19.49 18.19
C ALA A 171 26.76 19.83 17.72
N GLU A 172 27.04 19.66 16.44
CA GLU A 172 28.35 19.96 15.83
C GLU A 172 28.71 21.44 15.96
N GLY A 173 27.76 22.33 15.65
CA GLY A 173 27.95 23.78 15.74
C GLY A 173 28.22 24.29 17.16
N ARG A 174 27.88 23.49 18.19
CA ARG A 174 28.16 23.78 19.60
C ARG A 174 29.36 22.99 20.15
N GLY A 175 30.04 22.21 19.31
CA GLY A 175 31.16 21.36 19.72
C GLY A 175 30.78 20.26 20.71
N LEU A 176 29.51 19.83 20.71
CA LEU A 176 29.01 18.81 21.63
C LEU A 176 29.27 17.41 21.08
N SER A 177 29.73 16.51 21.95
CA SER A 177 29.83 15.09 21.64
C SER A 177 28.44 14.50 21.39
N TRP A 178 28.27 13.80 20.26
CA TRP A 178 26.99 13.19 19.91
C TRP A 178 27.16 11.85 19.21
N VAL A 179 26.10 11.04 19.22
CA VAL A 179 26.05 9.75 18.51
C VAL A 179 24.65 9.47 17.97
N ALA A 180 24.58 8.76 16.85
CA ALA A 180 23.34 8.21 16.32
C ALA A 180 23.16 6.75 16.78
N LEU A 181 22.01 6.44 17.38
CA LEU A 181 21.67 5.07 17.77
C LEU A 181 20.52 4.55 16.88
N GLN A 182 20.76 3.41 16.23
CA GLN A 182 19.73 2.75 15.43
C GLN A 182 18.85 1.89 16.32
N VAL A 183 17.57 2.26 16.44
CA VAL A 183 16.59 1.51 17.22
C VAL A 183 15.38 1.20 16.32
N PRO A 184 15.33 0.01 15.70
CA PRO A 184 14.36 -0.29 14.64
C PRO A 184 12.90 -0.04 15.02
N ARG A 185 12.50 -0.36 16.25
CA ARG A 185 11.11 -0.18 16.73
C ARG A 185 10.74 1.28 17.04
N LEU A 186 11.72 2.15 17.28
CA LEU A 186 11.49 3.60 17.39
C LEU A 186 11.50 4.28 16.02
N ALA A 187 12.17 3.70 15.03
CA ALA A 187 12.28 4.28 13.69
C ALA A 187 10.95 4.30 12.91
N VAL A 188 9.93 3.56 13.37
CA VAL A 188 8.62 3.45 12.71
C VAL A 188 7.58 4.29 13.45
N ASP A 189 7.45 5.54 13.04
CA ASP A 189 6.31 6.41 13.39
C ASP A 189 5.15 6.22 12.40
N LEU A 190 3.90 6.31 12.87
CA LEU A 190 2.72 6.07 12.04
C LEU A 190 2.13 7.35 11.48
N ASP A 191 2.62 7.84 10.34
CA ASP A 191 2.23 9.15 9.79
C ASP A 191 1.47 9.04 8.45
N GLU A 192 1.80 8.04 7.63
CA GLU A 192 1.24 7.77 6.30
C GLU A 192 0.61 6.37 6.21
N PRO A 193 -0.29 6.10 5.24
CA PRO A 193 -0.91 4.78 5.08
C PRO A 193 0.10 3.62 4.98
N GLU A 194 1.25 3.87 4.38
CA GLU A 194 2.36 2.93 4.22
C GLU A 194 2.97 2.53 5.58
N ASP A 195 2.95 3.44 6.56
CA ASP A 195 3.46 3.18 7.91
C ASP A 195 2.54 2.22 8.67
N LEU A 196 1.21 2.29 8.45
CA LEU A 196 0.23 1.38 9.06
C LEU A 196 0.54 -0.07 8.68
N ALA A 197 0.83 -0.32 7.40
CA ALA A 197 1.21 -1.64 6.92
C ALA A 197 2.53 -2.10 7.56
N ALA A 198 3.55 -1.23 7.62
CA ALA A 198 4.83 -1.55 8.24
C ALA A 198 4.71 -1.88 9.74
N PHE A 199 3.83 -1.18 10.46
CA PHE A 199 3.56 -1.45 11.87
C PHE A 199 2.81 -2.77 12.09
N LEU A 200 1.83 -3.08 11.24
CA LEU A 200 1.10 -4.36 11.33
C LEU A 200 2.02 -5.57 11.05
N GLU A 201 3.14 -5.37 10.35
CA GLU A 201 4.18 -6.39 10.17
C GLU A 201 5.12 -6.58 11.37
N CYS A 202 5.19 -5.63 12.32
CA CYS A 202 6.00 -5.81 13.52
C CYS A 202 5.46 -6.99 14.36
N SER A 203 6.28 -7.69 15.16
CA SER A 203 5.73 -8.67 16.11
C SER A 203 5.23 -7.96 17.38
N GLY A 204 4.12 -8.45 17.97
CA GLY A 204 3.63 -8.00 19.28
C GLY A 204 2.15 -7.62 19.31
N GLU A 205 1.51 -7.90 20.44
CA GLU A 205 0.15 -7.46 20.73
C GLU A 205 0.18 -6.04 21.33
N THR A 206 -0.34 -5.08 20.58
CA THR A 206 -0.45 -3.68 21.00
C THR A 206 -1.90 -3.23 20.89
N ARG A 207 -2.29 -2.19 21.64
CA ARG A 207 -3.63 -1.61 21.55
C ARG A 207 -3.86 -1.00 20.17
N THR A 208 -2.82 -0.41 19.60
CA THR A 208 -2.83 0.14 18.25
C THR A 208 -3.13 -0.95 17.23
N ARG A 209 -2.50 -2.13 17.32
CA ARG A 209 -2.81 -3.27 16.45
C ARG A 209 -4.24 -3.75 16.59
N ALA A 210 -4.68 -4.03 17.82
CA ALA A 210 -6.04 -4.50 18.07
C ALA A 210 -7.10 -3.49 17.57
N LEU A 211 -6.81 -2.19 17.67
CA LEU A 211 -7.65 -1.14 17.11
C LEU A 211 -7.66 -1.18 15.58
N LEU A 212 -6.50 -1.24 14.93
CA LEU A 212 -6.38 -1.29 13.48
C LEU A 212 -7.08 -2.52 12.89
N GLU A 213 -6.93 -3.69 13.51
CA GLU A 213 -7.63 -4.92 13.14
C GLU A 213 -9.15 -4.75 13.25
N ARG A 214 -9.64 -4.17 14.37
CA ARG A 214 -11.07 -3.90 14.56
C ARG A 214 -11.63 -2.89 13.56
N LEU A 215 -10.80 -1.94 13.11
CA LEU A 215 -11.14 -0.95 12.09
C LEU A 215 -11.02 -1.50 10.67
N GLY A 216 -10.58 -2.76 10.49
CA GLY A 216 -10.42 -3.40 9.19
C GLY A 216 -9.21 -2.90 8.39
N VAL A 217 -8.19 -2.34 9.05
CA VAL A 217 -6.92 -1.96 8.42
C VAL A 217 -6.03 -3.21 8.32
N PRO A 218 -5.72 -3.71 7.11
CA PRO A 218 -5.18 -5.06 6.93
C PRO A 218 -3.70 -5.18 7.33
N GLY A 219 -3.38 -6.27 8.05
CA GLY A 219 -2.03 -6.76 8.30
C GLY A 219 -1.93 -8.22 7.82
N ARG A 220 -0.97 -8.53 6.95
CA ARG A 220 -0.96 -9.77 6.18
C ARG A 220 -0.97 -11.05 7.04
N PRO A 221 -1.85 -12.04 6.78
CA PRO A 221 -1.75 -13.36 7.40
C PRO A 221 -0.55 -14.15 6.86
N GLU A 222 0.14 -14.88 7.75
CA GLU A 222 1.23 -15.78 7.40
C GLU A 222 0.79 -16.89 6.40
N ARG A 223 1.69 -17.26 5.48
CA ARG A 223 1.51 -18.38 4.54
C ARG A 223 1.69 -19.71 5.26
N SER A 224 0.67 -20.15 5.99
CA SER A 224 0.53 -21.48 6.61
C SER A 224 -0.46 -22.37 5.85
N GLY A 225 -0.38 -22.39 4.51
CA GLY A 225 -1.10 -23.35 3.65
C GLY A 225 -0.17 -24.48 3.26
N ASP A 226 -0.71 -25.63 2.83
CA ASP A 226 0.03 -26.81 2.34
C ASP A 226 0.92 -26.55 1.09
N GLY A 227 1.08 -25.29 0.68
CA GLY A 227 1.88 -24.86 -0.47
C GLY A 227 1.23 -25.16 -1.82
N ARG A 228 -0.04 -25.57 -1.85
CA ARG A 228 -0.71 -25.99 -3.08
C ARG A 228 -1.54 -24.86 -3.71
N LEU A 229 -1.39 -24.69 -5.02
CA LEU A 229 -2.23 -23.84 -5.86
C LEU A 229 -2.85 -24.71 -6.96
N SER A 230 -4.18 -24.74 -7.06
CA SER A 230 -4.92 -25.45 -8.11
C SER A 230 -5.60 -24.48 -9.05
N LEU A 231 -5.56 -24.78 -10.35
CA LEU A 231 -6.22 -24.01 -11.40
C LEU A 231 -7.18 -24.93 -12.14
N VAL A 232 -8.42 -24.47 -12.32
CA VAL A 232 -9.47 -25.21 -13.03
C VAL A 232 -10.09 -24.28 -14.08
N GLY A 233 -9.90 -24.63 -15.35
CA GLY A 233 -10.58 -23.95 -16.46
C GLY A 233 -12.08 -24.24 -16.42
N LEU A 234 -12.89 -23.25 -16.80
CA LEU A 234 -14.35 -23.35 -16.83
C LEU A 234 -14.86 -23.45 -18.28
N PRO A 235 -14.83 -24.66 -18.90
CA PRO A 235 -15.33 -24.86 -20.26
C PRO A 235 -16.86 -24.85 -20.31
N GLY A 236 -17.40 -24.75 -21.53
CA GLY A 236 -18.85 -24.83 -21.76
C GLY A 236 -19.62 -23.56 -21.43
N ILE A 237 -18.92 -22.42 -21.29
CA ILE A 237 -19.55 -21.09 -21.37
C ILE A 237 -19.89 -20.85 -22.86
N PRO A 238 -21.14 -20.50 -23.20
CA PRO A 238 -21.56 -20.29 -24.57
C PRO A 238 -20.89 -19.05 -25.18
N GLU A 239 -21.11 -18.84 -26.48
CA GLU A 239 -20.71 -17.59 -27.13
C GLU A 239 -21.49 -16.41 -26.51
N VAL A 240 -20.77 -15.50 -25.85
CA VAL A 240 -21.35 -14.39 -25.11
C VAL A 240 -21.80 -13.28 -26.06
N ALA A 241 -23.02 -12.79 -25.86
CA ALA A 241 -23.61 -11.65 -26.54
C ALA A 241 -23.80 -10.45 -25.60
N GLU A 242 -24.12 -9.29 -26.18
CA GLU A 242 -24.45 -8.08 -25.44
C GLU A 242 -25.65 -8.30 -24.51
N GLY A 243 -25.49 -7.91 -23.24
CA GLY A 243 -26.52 -8.06 -22.21
C GLY A 243 -26.55 -9.42 -21.51
N ASP A 244 -25.68 -10.38 -21.89
CA ASP A 244 -25.61 -11.67 -21.22
C ASP A 244 -25.15 -11.54 -19.76
N ASP A 245 -25.81 -12.32 -18.88
CA ASP A 245 -25.44 -12.44 -17.46
C ASP A 245 -24.20 -13.33 -17.29
N LEU A 246 -23.03 -12.70 -17.28
CA LEU A 246 -21.75 -13.39 -17.09
C LEU A 246 -21.64 -14.11 -15.75
N ALA A 247 -22.21 -13.55 -14.67
CA ALA A 247 -22.15 -14.17 -13.35
C ALA A 247 -22.86 -15.52 -13.37
N ARG A 248 -24.05 -15.58 -13.98
CA ARG A 248 -24.80 -16.82 -14.18
C ARG A 248 -24.04 -17.82 -15.05
N LEU A 249 -23.52 -17.39 -16.20
CA LEU A 249 -22.81 -18.29 -17.11
C LEU A 249 -21.57 -18.91 -16.47
N ILE A 250 -20.82 -18.11 -15.71
CA ILE A 250 -19.61 -18.55 -15.00
C ILE A 250 -19.96 -19.45 -13.82
N SER A 251 -20.97 -19.11 -13.01
CA SER A 251 -21.36 -19.94 -11.86
C SER A 251 -21.85 -21.32 -12.31
N GLU A 252 -22.70 -21.38 -13.34
CA GLU A 252 -23.16 -22.65 -13.91
C GLU A 252 -22.00 -23.48 -14.49
N ALA A 253 -21.01 -22.83 -15.13
CA ALA A 253 -19.82 -23.52 -15.61
C ALA A 253 -18.96 -24.06 -14.47
N ALA A 254 -18.80 -23.30 -13.38
CA ALA A 254 -18.08 -23.74 -12.18
C ALA A 254 -18.77 -24.92 -11.47
N GLU A 255 -20.11 -24.89 -11.38
CA GLU A 255 -20.90 -26.00 -10.84
C GLU A 255 -20.72 -27.29 -11.65
N ARG A 256 -20.69 -27.21 -12.99
CA ARG A 256 -20.41 -28.36 -13.85
C ARG A 256 -19.01 -28.95 -13.65
N GLN A 257 -18.05 -28.16 -13.16
CA GLN A 257 -16.72 -28.64 -12.76
C GLN A 257 -16.69 -29.20 -11.32
N GLY A 258 -17.85 -29.33 -10.67
CA GLY A 258 -18.09 -30.12 -9.46
C GLY A 258 -17.96 -29.38 -8.14
N SER A 259 -17.14 -28.33 -8.05
CA SER A 259 -16.88 -27.62 -6.78
C SER A 259 -17.45 -26.22 -6.70
N GLY A 260 -18.05 -25.71 -7.79
CA GLY A 260 -18.58 -24.34 -7.82
C GLY A 260 -17.48 -23.30 -7.56
N LEU A 261 -17.91 -22.12 -7.11
CA LEU A 261 -17.02 -21.09 -6.58
C LEU A 261 -17.09 -21.11 -5.06
N ALA A 262 -15.94 -20.95 -4.40
CA ALA A 262 -15.85 -20.93 -2.94
C ALA A 262 -15.20 -19.63 -2.44
N ALA A 263 -15.45 -19.29 -1.17
CA ALA A 263 -14.80 -18.17 -0.52
C ALA A 263 -13.27 -18.32 -0.54
N GLY A 264 -12.58 -17.25 -0.92
CA GLY A 264 -11.11 -17.25 -1.07
C GLY A 264 -10.60 -17.80 -2.41
N ASP A 265 -11.48 -18.15 -3.35
CA ASP A 265 -11.07 -18.42 -4.73
C ASP A 265 -10.70 -17.11 -5.45
N VAL A 266 -9.78 -17.20 -6.41
CA VAL A 266 -9.55 -16.15 -7.42
C VAL A 266 -10.14 -16.62 -8.74
N LEU A 267 -11.05 -15.83 -9.30
CA LEU A 267 -11.61 -16.03 -10.62
C LEU A 267 -10.91 -15.11 -11.63
N VAL A 268 -10.24 -15.69 -12.62
CA VAL A 268 -9.67 -14.93 -13.74
C VAL A 268 -10.57 -15.08 -14.97
N VAL A 269 -10.99 -13.97 -15.55
CA VAL A 269 -11.93 -13.92 -16.69
C VAL A 269 -11.28 -13.16 -17.85
N ALA A 270 -11.31 -13.73 -19.04
CA ALA A 270 -10.80 -13.09 -20.24
C ALA A 270 -11.64 -11.86 -20.59
N GLN A 271 -11.00 -10.75 -20.93
CA GLN A 271 -11.70 -9.48 -21.20
C GLN A 271 -12.73 -9.60 -22.32
N LYS A 272 -12.51 -10.45 -23.32
CA LYS A 272 -13.41 -10.56 -24.48
C LYS A 272 -14.84 -10.90 -24.10
N VAL A 273 -15.05 -11.79 -23.12
CA VAL A 273 -16.41 -12.11 -22.69
C VAL A 273 -17.04 -10.96 -21.90
N VAL A 274 -16.23 -10.21 -21.13
CA VAL A 274 -16.65 -8.97 -20.47
C VAL A 274 -17.06 -7.92 -21.49
N SER A 275 -16.20 -7.66 -22.47
CA SER A 275 -16.44 -6.70 -23.55
C SER A 275 -17.68 -7.04 -24.38
N LYS A 276 -17.89 -8.32 -24.72
CA LYS A 276 -19.09 -8.75 -25.45
C LYS A 276 -20.35 -8.52 -24.61
N ALA A 277 -20.37 -8.95 -23.35
CA ALA A 277 -21.50 -8.74 -22.47
C ALA A 277 -21.83 -7.24 -22.28
N GLU A 278 -20.80 -6.39 -22.28
CA GLU A 278 -20.93 -4.93 -22.15
C GLU A 278 -21.14 -4.19 -23.48
N GLY A 279 -21.37 -4.89 -24.59
CA GLY A 279 -21.62 -4.25 -25.90
C GLY A 279 -20.41 -3.53 -26.49
N ARG A 280 -19.18 -3.85 -26.05
CA ARG A 280 -17.92 -3.29 -26.55
C ARG A 280 -17.46 -3.97 -27.84
N VAL A 281 -18.37 -4.08 -28.80
CA VAL A 281 -18.13 -4.65 -30.14
C VAL A 281 -18.46 -3.59 -31.19
N VAL A 282 -17.54 -3.37 -32.14
CA VAL A 282 -17.70 -2.40 -33.22
C VAL A 282 -17.79 -3.10 -34.57
N TRP A 283 -18.70 -2.63 -35.41
CA TRP A 283 -18.81 -3.03 -36.81
C TRP A 283 -17.88 -2.14 -37.66
N LEU A 284 -16.88 -2.75 -38.29
CA LEU A 284 -15.94 -2.02 -39.15
C LEU A 284 -16.64 -1.34 -40.33
N ALA A 285 -17.74 -1.93 -40.83
CA ALA A 285 -18.56 -1.34 -41.89
C ALA A 285 -19.10 0.07 -41.56
N GLU A 286 -19.26 0.40 -40.27
CA GLU A 286 -19.77 1.70 -39.81
C GLU A 286 -18.65 2.72 -39.53
N VAL A 287 -17.39 2.30 -39.65
CA VAL A 287 -16.24 3.15 -39.34
C VAL A 287 -15.77 3.89 -40.59
N VAL A 288 -15.79 5.22 -40.51
CA VAL A 288 -15.17 6.10 -41.51
C VAL A 288 -13.72 6.40 -41.10
N PRO A 289 -12.70 5.93 -41.84
CA PRO A 289 -11.30 6.17 -41.50
C PRO A 289 -10.88 7.64 -41.70
N SER A 290 -9.99 8.12 -40.84
CA SER A 290 -9.27 9.39 -41.03
C SER A 290 -8.20 9.30 -42.12
N GLY A 291 -7.65 10.45 -42.54
CA GLY A 291 -6.54 10.49 -43.51
C GLY A 291 -5.31 9.72 -43.00
N LEU A 292 -4.96 9.92 -41.72
CA LEU A 292 -3.85 9.22 -41.07
C LEU A 292 -4.05 7.70 -41.05
N ALA A 293 -5.27 7.24 -40.74
CA ALA A 293 -5.59 5.81 -40.72
C ALA A 293 -5.45 5.17 -42.11
N ARG A 294 -5.91 5.86 -43.17
CA ARG A 294 -5.76 5.41 -44.56
C ARG A 294 -4.29 5.33 -44.98
N GLU A 295 -3.52 6.39 -44.75
CA GLU A 295 -2.11 6.44 -45.14
C GLU A 295 -1.29 5.30 -44.51
N PHE A 296 -1.48 5.06 -43.20
CA PHE A 296 -0.80 3.96 -42.53
C PHE A 296 -1.28 2.59 -43.01
N ALA A 297 -2.59 2.43 -43.24
CA ALA A 297 -3.17 1.21 -43.75
C ALA A 297 -2.64 0.87 -45.14
N ASP A 298 -2.57 1.85 -46.05
CA ASP A 298 -2.04 1.69 -47.41
C ASP A 298 -0.55 1.31 -47.39
N THR A 299 0.22 1.96 -46.52
CA THR A 299 1.67 1.71 -46.40
C THR A 299 1.99 0.30 -45.91
N TRP A 300 1.18 -0.25 -44.99
CA TRP A 300 1.48 -1.51 -44.31
C TRP A 300 0.48 -2.64 -44.59
N GLY A 301 -0.43 -2.47 -45.56
CA GLY A 301 -1.42 -3.48 -45.95
C GLY A 301 -2.40 -3.84 -44.84
N LYS A 302 -2.91 -2.84 -44.10
CA LYS A 302 -3.91 -3.03 -43.03
C LYS A 302 -5.28 -2.52 -43.44
N ASP A 303 -6.31 -2.88 -42.66
CA ASP A 303 -7.63 -2.27 -42.79
C ASP A 303 -7.64 -0.87 -42.13
N ALA A 304 -7.87 0.17 -42.92
CA ALA A 304 -7.94 1.56 -42.44
C ALA A 304 -9.04 1.76 -41.38
N ARG A 305 -10.13 0.98 -41.42
CA ARG A 305 -11.23 1.02 -40.46
C ARG A 305 -10.77 0.47 -39.11
N PHE A 306 -10.00 -0.61 -39.11
CA PHE A 306 -9.37 -1.15 -37.91
C PHE A 306 -8.40 -0.15 -37.30
N VAL A 307 -7.50 0.41 -38.12
CA VAL A 307 -6.52 1.41 -37.68
C VAL A 307 -7.22 2.61 -37.06
N GLU A 308 -8.28 3.09 -37.68
CA GLU A 308 -9.09 4.19 -37.17
C GLU A 308 -9.64 3.90 -35.76
N VAL A 309 -10.18 2.70 -35.51
CA VAL A 309 -10.68 2.34 -34.18
C VAL A 309 -9.54 2.25 -33.16
N VAL A 310 -8.38 1.72 -33.53
CA VAL A 310 -7.18 1.76 -32.69
C VAL A 310 -6.83 3.20 -32.30
N LEU A 311 -6.83 4.13 -33.25
CA LEU A 311 -6.53 5.54 -32.98
C LEU A 311 -7.56 6.17 -32.04
N ARG A 312 -8.86 5.83 -32.16
CA ARG A 312 -9.93 6.34 -31.28
C ARG A 312 -9.82 5.84 -29.83
N GLU A 313 -9.41 4.58 -29.65
CA GLU A 313 -9.20 3.99 -28.32
C GLU A 313 -7.83 4.34 -27.71
N SER A 314 -7.01 5.07 -28.47
CA SER A 314 -5.68 5.53 -28.03
C SER A 314 -5.75 6.92 -27.43
N ARG A 315 -5.27 7.05 -26.19
CA ARG A 315 -4.95 8.37 -25.61
C ARG A 315 -3.71 8.96 -26.27
N ARG A 316 -2.72 8.13 -26.58
CA ARG A 316 -1.45 8.53 -27.20
C ARG A 316 -0.85 7.37 -27.98
N ILE A 317 -0.26 7.68 -29.13
CA ILE A 317 0.56 6.73 -29.88
C ILE A 317 1.98 6.74 -29.31
N VAL A 318 2.45 5.57 -28.87
CA VAL A 318 3.82 5.38 -28.36
C VAL A 318 4.76 5.08 -29.53
N ARG A 319 4.34 4.18 -30.42
CA ARG A 319 5.09 3.84 -31.64
C ARG A 319 4.12 3.37 -32.71
N MET A 320 4.36 3.78 -33.94
CA MET A 320 3.55 3.39 -35.10
C MET A 320 4.47 3.21 -36.29
N ASP A 321 4.87 1.97 -36.55
CA ASP A 321 5.90 1.62 -37.52
C ASP A 321 5.80 0.13 -37.89
N ARG A 322 6.21 -0.25 -39.10
CA ARG A 322 6.23 -1.66 -39.58
C ARG A 322 4.89 -2.38 -39.43
N GLY A 323 3.80 -1.65 -39.63
CA GLY A 323 2.45 -2.17 -39.45
C GLY A 323 2.07 -2.42 -37.98
N VAL A 324 2.90 -2.12 -36.99
CA VAL A 324 2.58 -2.26 -35.57
C VAL A 324 2.22 -0.90 -34.98
N ILE A 325 1.13 -0.86 -34.21
CA ILE A 325 0.72 0.30 -33.44
C ILE A 325 0.82 -0.06 -31.97
N ILE A 326 1.70 0.60 -31.23
CA ILE A 326 1.78 0.55 -29.77
C ILE A 326 1.19 1.85 -29.25
N ALA A 327 0.16 1.74 -28.42
CA ALA A 327 -0.60 2.87 -27.93
C ALA A 327 -0.82 2.79 -26.44
N GLU A 328 -0.94 3.97 -25.82
CA GLU A 328 -1.44 4.15 -24.47
C GLU A 328 -2.96 4.29 -24.56
N THR A 329 -3.69 3.36 -23.96
CA THR A 329 -5.16 3.41 -23.86
C THR A 329 -5.62 4.49 -22.88
N THR A 330 -6.93 4.80 -22.86
CA THR A 330 -7.52 5.71 -21.86
C THR A 330 -7.35 5.21 -20.41
N HIS A 331 -7.27 3.89 -20.21
CA HIS A 331 -6.95 3.25 -18.94
C HIS A 331 -5.51 3.50 -18.47
N GLY A 332 -4.60 3.76 -19.43
CA GLY A 332 -3.16 3.90 -19.20
C GLY A 332 -2.33 2.68 -19.59
N PHE A 333 -2.94 1.59 -20.08
CA PHE A 333 -2.19 0.43 -20.58
C PHE A 333 -1.42 0.78 -21.85
N ILE A 334 -0.14 0.38 -21.91
CA ILE A 334 0.67 0.47 -23.13
C ILE A 334 0.66 -0.90 -23.80
N CYS A 335 -0.07 -1.03 -24.90
CA CYS A 335 -0.26 -2.30 -25.58
C CYS A 335 -0.40 -2.15 -27.09
N ALA A 336 -0.32 -3.27 -27.80
CA ALA A 336 -0.52 -3.31 -29.24
C ALA A 336 -1.99 -3.00 -29.57
N ASN A 337 -2.21 -2.21 -30.62
CA ASN A 337 -3.51 -1.85 -31.16
C ASN A 337 -4.50 -1.29 -30.10
N ALA A 338 -4.01 -0.67 -29.03
CA ALA A 338 -4.84 -0.17 -27.92
C ALA A 338 -5.77 -1.25 -27.29
N GLY A 339 -5.41 -2.54 -27.39
CA GLY A 339 -6.25 -3.65 -26.91
C GLY A 339 -7.44 -3.98 -27.83
N VAL A 340 -7.54 -3.35 -29.00
CA VAL A 340 -8.52 -3.70 -30.03
C VAL A 340 -8.17 -5.05 -30.64
N ASP A 341 -9.12 -5.97 -30.66
CA ASP A 341 -8.92 -7.34 -31.13
C ASP A 341 -9.99 -7.75 -32.15
N ALA A 342 -9.56 -8.32 -33.28
CA ALA A 342 -10.43 -8.86 -34.32
C ALA A 342 -10.63 -10.38 -34.22
N SER A 343 -9.89 -11.06 -33.34
CA SER A 343 -9.93 -12.51 -33.18
C SER A 343 -11.01 -12.95 -32.20
N ASN A 344 -11.62 -14.12 -32.46
CA ASN A 344 -12.67 -14.73 -31.63
C ASN A 344 -13.89 -13.81 -31.41
N VAL A 345 -14.26 -12.99 -32.40
CA VAL A 345 -15.51 -12.23 -32.45
C VAL A 345 -16.38 -12.83 -33.56
N PRO A 346 -17.65 -13.21 -33.30
CA PRO A 346 -18.51 -13.80 -34.32
C PRO A 346 -18.92 -12.80 -35.41
N GLY A 347 -18.76 -13.20 -36.66
CA GLY A 347 -19.12 -12.41 -37.85
C GLY A 347 -17.91 -11.79 -38.56
N GLU A 348 -18.03 -11.59 -39.87
CA GLU A 348 -17.08 -10.81 -40.64
C GLU A 348 -17.19 -9.32 -40.24
N ASP A 349 -16.10 -8.57 -40.32
CA ASP A 349 -16.07 -7.12 -40.05
C ASP A 349 -16.44 -6.68 -38.62
N ARG A 350 -16.23 -7.51 -37.59
CA ARG A 350 -16.43 -7.13 -36.18
C ARG A 350 -15.15 -7.19 -35.36
N ILE A 351 -15.00 -6.23 -34.45
CA ILE A 351 -13.88 -6.15 -33.52
C ILE A 351 -14.35 -5.90 -32.10
N SER A 352 -13.62 -6.42 -31.12
CA SER A 352 -13.82 -6.16 -29.70
C SER A 352 -12.90 -5.04 -29.24
N LEU A 353 -13.44 -4.16 -28.41
CA LEU A 353 -12.68 -3.17 -27.67
C LEU A 353 -12.42 -3.70 -26.25
N LEU A 354 -11.62 -2.98 -25.47
CA LEU A 354 -11.54 -3.22 -24.02
C LEU A 354 -12.83 -2.73 -23.33
N PRO A 355 -13.17 -3.30 -22.15
CA PRO A 355 -14.19 -2.72 -21.27
C PRO A 355 -13.84 -1.26 -20.96
N VAL A 356 -14.84 -0.40 -20.76
CA VAL A 356 -14.60 1.04 -20.48
C VAL A 356 -13.99 1.26 -19.08
N ASP A 357 -14.37 0.40 -18.12
CA ASP A 357 -13.79 0.37 -16.78
C ASP A 357 -13.72 -1.10 -16.33
N PRO A 358 -12.63 -1.82 -16.66
CA PRO A 358 -12.50 -3.23 -16.32
C PRO A 358 -12.46 -3.50 -14.81
N ASP A 359 -11.99 -2.55 -14.00
CA ASP A 359 -12.06 -2.64 -12.53
C ASP A 359 -13.52 -2.58 -12.05
N ALA A 360 -14.36 -1.74 -12.66
CA ALA A 360 -15.79 -1.74 -12.39
C ALA A 360 -16.49 -3.01 -12.86
N SER A 361 -16.11 -3.55 -14.03
CA SER A 361 -16.61 -4.83 -14.52
C SER A 361 -16.28 -5.97 -13.56
N ALA A 362 -15.04 -6.03 -13.07
CA ALA A 362 -14.61 -7.00 -12.06
C ALA A 362 -15.42 -6.89 -10.76
N ARG A 363 -15.66 -5.66 -10.28
CA ARG A 363 -16.46 -5.40 -9.07
C ARG A 363 -17.93 -5.80 -9.24
N ARG A 364 -18.55 -5.50 -10.38
CA ARG A 364 -19.92 -5.94 -10.69
C ARG A 364 -20.00 -7.46 -10.71
N LEU A 365 -19.11 -8.11 -11.47
CA LEU A 365 -19.09 -9.56 -11.56
C LEU A 365 -18.89 -10.23 -10.18
N ARG A 366 -17.96 -9.71 -9.36
CA ARG A 366 -17.75 -10.18 -7.98
C ARG A 366 -19.02 -10.08 -7.16
N LYS A 367 -19.68 -8.92 -7.20
CA LYS A 367 -20.93 -8.67 -6.47
C LYS A 367 -22.03 -9.64 -6.91
N ASP A 368 -22.24 -9.78 -8.22
CA ASP A 368 -23.29 -10.62 -8.78
C ASP A 368 -23.05 -12.11 -8.47
N LEU A 369 -21.79 -12.56 -8.45
CA LEU A 369 -21.42 -13.91 -8.01
C LEU A 369 -21.70 -14.11 -6.51
N MET A 370 -21.36 -13.13 -5.67
CA MET A 370 -21.67 -13.19 -4.24
C MET A 370 -23.18 -13.28 -3.99
N GLU A 371 -23.99 -12.47 -4.69
CA GLU A 371 -25.45 -12.51 -4.58
C GLU A 371 -26.05 -13.83 -5.08
N ARG A 372 -25.46 -14.43 -6.12
CA ARG A 372 -25.98 -15.64 -6.77
C ARG A 372 -25.62 -16.94 -6.05
N CYS A 373 -24.36 -17.11 -5.65
CA CYS A 373 -23.87 -18.36 -5.08
C CYS A 373 -23.26 -18.22 -3.68
N GLY A 374 -23.27 -17.01 -3.08
CA GLY A 374 -22.70 -16.77 -1.75
C GLY A 374 -21.17 -16.86 -1.70
N ALA A 375 -20.51 -16.90 -2.86
CA ALA A 375 -19.06 -17.08 -2.95
C ALA A 375 -18.32 -15.74 -2.87
N GLU A 376 -17.57 -15.53 -1.79
CA GLU A 376 -16.69 -14.38 -1.65
C GLU A 376 -15.36 -14.61 -2.38
N VAL A 377 -15.37 -14.36 -3.69
CA VAL A 377 -14.20 -14.52 -4.57
C VAL A 377 -13.50 -13.19 -4.83
N ALA A 378 -12.23 -13.25 -5.25
CA ALA A 378 -11.62 -12.16 -5.98
C ALA A 378 -11.80 -12.37 -7.49
N VAL A 379 -11.86 -11.28 -8.26
CA VAL A 379 -12.04 -11.30 -9.71
C VAL A 379 -10.91 -10.53 -10.38
N ILE A 380 -10.28 -11.15 -11.38
CA ILE A 380 -9.31 -10.53 -12.26
C ILE A 380 -9.85 -10.61 -13.69
N VAL A 381 -10.00 -9.46 -14.36
CA VAL A 381 -10.22 -9.39 -15.80
C VAL A 381 -8.86 -9.33 -16.48
N SER A 382 -8.58 -10.27 -17.39
CA SER A 382 -7.28 -10.40 -18.04
C SER A 382 -7.34 -10.18 -19.55
N ASP A 383 -6.24 -9.69 -20.12
CA ASP A 383 -6.05 -9.63 -21.58
C ASP A 383 -4.65 -10.11 -21.96
N THR A 384 -4.46 -10.46 -23.23
CA THR A 384 -3.19 -10.98 -23.74
C THR A 384 -2.33 -9.87 -24.33
N PHE A 385 -1.22 -9.51 -23.68
CA PHE A 385 -0.29 -8.49 -24.14
C PHE A 385 1.08 -9.07 -24.52
N GLY A 386 1.76 -8.36 -25.44
CA GLY A 386 3.22 -8.47 -25.61
C GLY A 386 3.95 -7.66 -24.53
N ARG A 387 5.28 -7.79 -24.48
CA ARG A 387 6.10 -7.01 -23.54
C ARG A 387 7.48 -6.70 -24.12
N PRO A 388 8.11 -5.56 -23.76
CA PRO A 388 9.45 -5.24 -24.23
C PRO A 388 10.47 -6.36 -23.92
N TRP A 389 11.45 -6.50 -24.82
CA TRP A 389 12.62 -7.38 -24.68
C TRP A 389 12.35 -8.89 -24.65
N ARG A 390 11.11 -9.35 -24.77
CA ARG A 390 10.77 -10.77 -24.81
C ARG A 390 9.78 -11.07 -25.93
N GLU A 391 10.07 -12.14 -26.67
CA GLU A 391 9.15 -12.69 -27.66
C GLU A 391 7.97 -13.40 -26.99
N GLY A 392 6.83 -13.41 -27.68
CA GLY A 392 5.60 -14.06 -27.24
C GLY A 392 4.71 -13.21 -26.34
N LEU A 393 3.46 -13.64 -26.23
CA LEU A 393 2.42 -12.95 -25.47
C LEU A 393 2.21 -13.61 -24.10
N THR A 394 1.72 -12.84 -23.13
CA THR A 394 1.25 -13.36 -21.83
C THR A 394 -0.05 -12.67 -21.47
N ASN A 395 -0.86 -13.35 -20.67
CA ASN A 395 -2.00 -12.69 -20.05
C ASN A 395 -1.52 -11.78 -18.91
N VAL A 396 -2.15 -10.61 -18.81
CA VAL A 396 -1.94 -9.60 -17.78
C VAL A 396 -3.29 -9.15 -17.22
N ALA A 397 -3.31 -8.60 -16.00
CA ALA A 397 -4.51 -8.08 -15.38
C ALA A 397 -4.82 -6.67 -15.92
N ILE A 398 -6.05 -6.48 -16.41
CA ILE A 398 -6.56 -5.17 -16.83
C ILE A 398 -7.68 -4.66 -15.93
N GLY A 399 -8.28 -5.53 -15.11
CA GLY A 399 -9.28 -5.19 -14.09
C GLY A 399 -9.14 -6.10 -12.88
N VAL A 400 -9.33 -5.57 -11.66
CA VAL A 400 -9.19 -6.31 -10.41
C VAL A 400 -10.29 -5.91 -9.41
N ALA A 401 -10.80 -6.89 -8.66
CA ALA A 401 -11.70 -6.68 -7.53
C ALA A 401 -11.48 -7.73 -6.43
N GLY A 402 -11.49 -7.31 -5.18
CA GLY A 402 -11.42 -8.21 -4.02
C GLY A 402 -10.02 -8.72 -3.66
N LEU A 403 -8.96 -8.22 -4.30
CA LEU A 403 -7.56 -8.47 -3.91
C LEU A 403 -6.66 -7.28 -4.25
N SER A 404 -5.50 -7.16 -3.58
CA SER A 404 -4.46 -6.21 -3.98
C SER A 404 -3.69 -6.74 -5.19
N PRO A 405 -3.53 -5.95 -6.28
CA PRO A 405 -2.82 -6.39 -7.47
C PRO A 405 -1.30 -6.47 -7.29
N LEU A 406 -0.77 -5.74 -6.30
CA LEU A 406 0.64 -5.71 -5.93
C LEU A 406 0.82 -6.30 -4.53
N VAL A 407 1.93 -7.03 -4.35
CA VAL A 407 2.41 -7.45 -3.04
C VAL A 407 3.81 -6.89 -2.85
N SER A 408 3.93 -5.91 -1.94
CA SER A 408 5.21 -5.36 -1.55
C SER A 408 5.88 -6.21 -0.47
N TYR A 409 7.16 -6.48 -0.70
CA TYR A 409 8.09 -7.04 0.27
C TYR A 409 9.07 -5.96 0.75
N VAL A 410 8.94 -4.71 0.31
CA VAL A 410 9.82 -3.62 0.73
C VAL A 410 9.72 -3.44 2.25
N GLY A 411 10.86 -3.48 2.93
CA GLY A 411 10.96 -3.43 4.40
C GLY A 411 10.95 -4.80 5.07
N ARG A 412 10.59 -5.89 4.38
CA ARG A 412 10.61 -7.24 4.95
C ARG A 412 12.02 -7.82 4.97
N GLN A 413 12.27 -8.72 5.90
CA GLN A 413 13.53 -9.49 5.94
C GLN A 413 13.41 -10.76 5.11
N ASP A 414 14.46 -11.08 4.37
CA ASP A 414 14.64 -12.40 3.77
C ASP A 414 14.98 -13.45 4.85
N PRO A 415 15.03 -14.76 4.52
CA PRO A 415 15.41 -15.81 5.47
C PRO A 415 16.81 -15.66 6.08
N HIS A 416 17.63 -14.73 5.58
CA HIS A 416 18.97 -14.41 6.05
C HIS A 416 19.01 -13.09 6.85
N GLY A 417 17.86 -12.46 7.11
CA GLY A 417 17.75 -11.23 7.89
C GLY A 417 17.96 -9.94 7.10
N HIS A 418 18.14 -9.99 5.77
CA HIS A 418 18.35 -8.79 4.97
C HIS A 418 17.03 -8.12 4.61
N THR A 419 16.95 -6.80 4.80
CA THR A 419 15.80 -6.00 4.41
C THR A 419 15.71 -5.86 2.89
N LEU A 420 14.61 -6.33 2.31
CA LEU A 420 14.26 -6.16 0.90
C LEU A 420 13.89 -4.69 0.64
N ARG A 421 14.48 -4.06 -0.39
CA ARG A 421 14.36 -2.60 -0.62
C ARG A 421 13.47 -2.21 -1.79
N VAL A 422 13.33 -3.05 -2.82
CA VAL A 422 12.62 -2.71 -4.08
C VAL A 422 11.87 -3.93 -4.63
N THR A 423 11.27 -4.72 -3.75
CA THR A 423 10.63 -5.99 -4.14
C THR A 423 9.13 -5.83 -4.07
N GLU A 424 8.47 -5.56 -5.18
CA GLU A 424 7.02 -5.61 -5.33
C GLU A 424 6.67 -6.62 -6.41
N LEU A 425 5.77 -7.56 -6.10
CA LEU A 425 5.29 -8.56 -7.04
C LEU A 425 3.95 -8.11 -7.63
N ALA A 426 3.83 -8.14 -8.96
CA ALA A 426 2.58 -7.96 -9.68
C ALA A 426 1.75 -9.24 -9.65
N VAL A 427 1.23 -9.59 -8.47
CA VAL A 427 0.56 -10.88 -8.25
C VAL A 427 -0.69 -11.06 -9.11
N ALA A 428 -1.40 -9.97 -9.43
CA ALA A 428 -2.53 -10.05 -10.36
C ALA A 428 -2.08 -10.44 -11.78
N ASP A 429 -0.92 -9.96 -12.24
CA ASP A 429 -0.34 -10.36 -13.53
C ASP A 429 0.17 -11.82 -13.48
N GLU A 430 0.77 -12.26 -12.37
CA GLU A 430 1.20 -13.65 -12.19
C GLU A 430 0.00 -14.62 -12.27
N LEU A 431 -1.11 -14.29 -11.59
CA LEU A 431 -2.35 -15.07 -11.63
C LEU A 431 -2.99 -15.01 -13.02
N ALA A 432 -3.02 -13.85 -13.67
CA ALA A 432 -3.53 -13.72 -15.03
C ALA A 432 -2.72 -14.56 -16.02
N ALA A 433 -1.39 -14.52 -15.93
CA ALA A 433 -0.49 -15.31 -16.77
C ALA A 433 -0.70 -16.81 -16.57
N ALA A 434 -0.83 -17.27 -15.31
CA ALA A 434 -1.08 -18.67 -15.00
C ALA A 434 -2.45 -19.15 -15.53
N ALA A 435 -3.51 -18.33 -15.44
CA ALA A 435 -4.80 -18.63 -16.07
C ALA A 435 -4.69 -18.75 -17.59
N GLY A 436 -3.82 -17.94 -18.22
CA GLY A 436 -3.58 -17.98 -19.66
C GLY A 436 -3.16 -19.36 -20.18
N LEU A 437 -2.49 -20.17 -19.36
CA LEU A 437 -2.10 -21.54 -19.70
C LEU A 437 -3.30 -22.47 -19.92
N LEU A 438 -4.42 -22.22 -19.24
CA LEU A 438 -5.66 -23.00 -19.37
C LEU A 438 -6.66 -22.36 -20.33
N MET A 439 -6.69 -21.03 -20.42
CA MET A 439 -7.58 -20.33 -21.35
C MET A 439 -7.26 -20.66 -22.80
N GLY A 440 -5.96 -20.69 -23.12
CA GLY A 440 -5.43 -20.86 -24.47
C GLY A 440 -6.07 -19.90 -25.50
N LYS A 441 -5.93 -20.20 -26.79
CA LYS A 441 -6.49 -19.36 -27.88
C LYS A 441 -7.67 -20.01 -28.61
N LEU A 442 -7.80 -21.33 -28.53
CA LEU A 442 -8.74 -22.17 -29.29
C LEU A 442 -9.65 -23.00 -28.38
N GLU A 443 -9.35 -23.04 -27.08
CA GLU A 443 -9.89 -23.98 -26.09
C GLU A 443 -11.28 -23.57 -25.60
N ARG A 444 -11.71 -22.33 -25.92
CA ARG A 444 -13.01 -21.76 -25.51
C ARG A 444 -13.23 -21.82 -23.99
N ILE A 445 -12.18 -21.52 -23.24
CA ILE A 445 -12.20 -21.40 -21.78
C ILE A 445 -11.99 -19.93 -21.43
N PRO A 446 -13.08 -19.13 -21.27
CA PRO A 446 -12.94 -17.70 -20.99
C PRO A 446 -12.79 -17.39 -19.51
N ALA A 447 -12.90 -18.38 -18.61
CA ALA A 447 -12.74 -18.19 -17.17
C ALA A 447 -11.97 -19.35 -16.54
N VAL A 448 -11.15 -19.02 -15.53
CA VAL A 448 -10.34 -19.96 -14.77
C VAL A 448 -10.53 -19.66 -13.29
N ARG A 449 -10.86 -20.68 -12.52
CA ARG A 449 -10.92 -20.62 -11.05
C ARG A 449 -9.60 -21.07 -10.46
N MET A 450 -9.09 -20.34 -9.48
CA MET A 450 -7.86 -20.66 -8.76
C MET A 450 -8.13 -20.79 -7.27
N CYS A 451 -7.61 -21.86 -6.66
CA CYS A 451 -7.80 -22.15 -5.24
C CYS A 451 -6.46 -22.37 -4.55
N GLY A 452 -6.35 -21.90 -3.30
CA GLY A 452 -5.13 -22.04 -2.49
C GLY A 452 -4.16 -20.85 -2.57
N TYR A 453 -4.43 -19.87 -3.44
CA TYR A 453 -3.72 -18.59 -3.37
C TYR A 453 -4.25 -17.75 -2.20
N ARG A 454 -3.41 -17.46 -1.21
CA ARG A 454 -3.79 -16.59 -0.08
C ARG A 454 -3.60 -15.12 -0.44
N PHE A 455 -4.71 -14.40 -0.42
CA PHE A 455 -4.78 -12.95 -0.55
C PHE A 455 -5.65 -12.38 0.57
N GLU A 456 -5.46 -11.10 0.85
CA GLU A 456 -6.39 -10.34 1.67
C GLU A 456 -7.41 -9.66 0.78
N SER A 457 -8.65 -9.59 1.26
CA SER A 457 -9.68 -8.80 0.61
C SER A 457 -9.26 -7.34 0.60
N ALA A 458 -9.23 -6.74 -0.58
CA ALA A 458 -8.87 -5.34 -0.77
C ALA A 458 -9.61 -4.74 -1.96
N GLU A 459 -9.84 -3.42 -1.91
CA GLU A 459 -10.35 -2.62 -3.03
C GLU A 459 -9.22 -2.28 -4.02
N GLY A 460 -8.58 -3.34 -4.55
CA GLY A 460 -7.52 -3.23 -5.53
C GLY A 460 -8.01 -2.69 -6.87
N ARG A 461 -7.07 -2.14 -7.66
CA ARG A 461 -7.33 -1.57 -8.98
C ARG A 461 -6.20 -1.94 -9.93
N ALA A 462 -6.50 -2.41 -11.14
CA ALA A 462 -5.48 -2.71 -12.14
C ALA A 462 -4.62 -1.49 -12.49
N ARG A 463 -5.16 -0.28 -12.33
CA ARG A 463 -4.41 0.97 -12.49
C ARG A 463 -3.18 1.07 -11.59
N SER A 464 -3.15 0.40 -10.44
CA SER A 464 -1.97 0.35 -9.56
C SER A 464 -0.79 -0.40 -10.19
N LEU A 465 -1.04 -1.27 -11.18
CA LEU A 465 0.00 -1.94 -11.96
C LEU A 465 0.60 -1.02 -13.05
N VAL A 466 -0.14 0.04 -13.43
CA VAL A 466 0.31 0.98 -14.45
C VAL A 466 1.30 1.97 -13.83
N ARG A 467 2.52 1.98 -14.35
CA ARG A 467 3.56 2.92 -13.91
C ARG A 467 3.18 4.35 -14.30
N SER A 468 3.33 5.29 -13.35
CA SER A 468 3.10 6.71 -13.64
C SER A 468 4.15 7.24 -14.62
N ALA A 469 3.78 8.26 -15.39
CA ALA A 469 4.66 8.89 -16.38
C ALA A 469 6.00 9.36 -15.78
N GLU A 470 5.96 9.91 -14.57
CA GLU A 470 7.14 10.39 -13.84
C GLU A 470 8.13 9.29 -13.46
N ARG A 471 7.65 8.05 -13.32
CA ARG A 471 8.47 6.88 -12.93
C ARG A 471 8.89 6.04 -14.14
N ASP A 472 8.33 6.28 -15.32
CA ASP A 472 8.56 5.47 -16.51
C ASP A 472 9.73 6.03 -17.34
N LEU A 473 10.91 5.41 -17.17
CA LEU A 473 12.13 5.79 -17.89
C LEU A 473 12.09 5.53 -19.40
N PHE A 474 11.11 4.76 -19.90
CA PHE A 474 10.96 4.44 -21.31
C PHE A 474 9.89 5.28 -22.00
N ARG A 475 9.29 6.23 -21.28
CA ARG A 475 8.18 7.07 -21.75
C ARG A 475 8.64 8.35 -22.44
#